data_AF-A0A2V3ZZF0-F1
#
_entry.id   AF-A0A2V3ZZF0-F1
#
_cell.length_a   1.000
_cell.length_b   1.000
_cell.length_c   1.000
_cell.angle_alpha   90.00
_cell.angle_beta   90.00
_cell.angle_gamma   90.00
#
_symmetry.space_group_name_H-M   'P 1'
#
loop_
_entity.id
_entity.type
_entity.pdbx_description
1 polymer ?
#
loop_
_entity_poly.entity_id
_entity_poly.type
_entity_poly.pdbx_seq_one_letter_code
_entity_poly.pdbx_strand_id
1 'polypeptide(L)'
;MSIQIEISGNNKEEAIRRGACWDTENKLWYIPDNKRLHLFEQWLPFNALIVKSPLFFVVKQMTCPHCKQETPYIIMGAKNIMLPLKSGEYTQWVETKKGCLFSNVEYIPHAVQNLVNLNFPFFKSMNSNELKGEFMINECIHCNTPLINYYDFFNTKEIINFLLNEKNFTKSNYQLNYLYDIPLVGLYTFNQLNELEMNVEDLIIY
;
A
#
# COMPACT_ATOMS: atom_id res chain seq x y z
N MET A 1 -1.68 -14.66 5.36
CA MET A 1 -0.92 -14.04 6.45
C MET A 1 -1.85 -13.17 7.26
N SER A 2 -1.45 -12.83 8.49
CA SER A 2 -2.30 -12.11 9.43
C SER A 2 -2.29 -10.63 9.10
N ILE A 3 -3.38 -9.91 9.33
CA ILE A 3 -3.50 -8.50 8.91
C ILE A 3 -3.22 -7.59 10.09
N GLN A 4 -2.32 -6.62 9.94
CA GLN A 4 -2.11 -5.60 10.96
C GLN A 4 -3.32 -4.68 11.07
N ILE A 5 -3.72 -4.35 12.30
CA ILE A 5 -4.73 -3.33 12.58
C ILE A 5 -4.23 -2.35 13.63
N GLU A 6 -4.81 -1.15 13.64
CA GLU A 6 -4.55 -0.15 14.66
C GLU A 6 -5.80 0.03 15.52
N ILE A 7 -5.67 -0.22 16.82
CA ILE A 7 -6.77 -0.11 17.76
C ILE A 7 -6.61 1.20 18.53
N SER A 8 -7.49 2.15 18.25
CA SER A 8 -7.60 3.42 18.98
C SER A 8 -8.57 3.29 20.18
N GLY A 9 -8.25 3.99 21.28
CA GLY A 9 -9.13 4.14 22.44
C GLY A 9 -9.34 2.88 23.30
N ASN A 10 -10.48 2.83 24.00
CA ASN A 10 -10.87 1.77 24.94
C ASN A 10 -11.46 0.51 24.27
N ASN A 11 -11.35 0.37 22.95
CA ASN A 11 -11.98 -0.73 22.19
C ASN A 11 -11.17 -2.04 22.18
N LYS A 12 -10.16 -2.17 23.05
CA LYS A 12 -9.27 -3.34 23.10
C LYS A 12 -10.01 -4.62 23.48
N GLU A 13 -10.86 -4.55 24.50
CA GLU A 13 -11.65 -5.72 24.93
C GLU A 13 -12.55 -6.23 23.81
N GLU A 14 -13.16 -5.31 23.06
CA GLU A 14 -14.01 -5.68 21.93
C GLU A 14 -13.21 -6.35 20.82
N ALA A 15 -12.02 -5.84 20.49
CA ALA A 15 -11.17 -6.46 19.49
C ALA A 15 -10.73 -7.87 19.89
N ILE A 16 -10.34 -8.07 21.15
CA ILE A 16 -10.01 -9.39 21.69
C ILE A 16 -11.22 -10.33 21.59
N ARG A 17 -12.42 -9.88 22.00
CA ARG A 17 -13.65 -10.67 21.90
C ARG A 17 -13.95 -11.11 20.47
N ARG A 18 -13.65 -10.26 19.49
CA ARG A 18 -13.79 -10.58 18.05
C ARG A 18 -12.66 -11.46 17.51
N GLY A 19 -11.59 -11.61 18.26
CA GLY A 19 -10.48 -12.53 17.97
C GLY A 19 -9.25 -11.86 17.38
N ALA A 20 -9.08 -10.54 17.53
CA ALA A 20 -7.80 -9.89 17.30
C ALA A 20 -6.79 -10.33 18.37
N CYS A 21 -5.52 -10.35 17.99
CA CYS A 21 -4.41 -10.74 18.84
C CYS A 21 -3.42 -9.60 18.98
N TRP A 22 -2.75 -9.54 20.15
CA TRP A 22 -1.65 -8.63 20.41
C TRP A 22 -0.34 -9.37 20.22
N ASP A 23 0.51 -8.88 19.33
CA ASP A 23 1.89 -9.31 19.19
C ASP A 23 2.74 -8.58 20.24
N THR A 24 3.20 -9.30 21.25
CA THR A 24 4.03 -8.75 22.32
C THR A 24 5.44 -8.38 21.88
N GLU A 25 5.96 -9.04 20.85
CA GLU A 25 7.32 -8.82 20.33
C GLU A 25 7.36 -7.54 19.48
N ASN A 26 6.46 -7.45 18.49
CA ASN A 26 6.37 -6.29 17.60
C ASN A 26 5.49 -5.16 18.14
N LYS A 27 4.84 -5.38 19.30
CA LYS A 27 3.97 -4.42 20.00
C LYS A 27 2.88 -3.84 19.10
N LEU A 28 2.14 -4.71 18.42
CA LEU A 28 1.07 -4.32 17.51
C LEU A 28 -0.12 -5.28 17.56
N TRP A 29 -1.27 -4.83 17.04
CA TRP A 29 -2.47 -5.65 16.93
C TRP A 29 -2.59 -6.26 15.53
N TYR A 30 -3.10 -7.48 15.47
CA TYR A 30 -3.36 -8.16 14.21
C TYR A 30 -4.63 -9.01 14.23
N ILE A 31 -5.15 -9.27 13.03
CA ILE A 31 -6.24 -10.22 12.75
C ILE A 31 -5.61 -11.52 12.26
N PRO A 32 -5.79 -12.64 12.98
CA PRO A 32 -5.36 -13.95 12.50
C PRO A 32 -6.06 -14.37 11.20
N ASP A 33 -5.36 -15.09 10.32
CA ASP A 33 -5.81 -15.50 8.98
C ASP A 33 -7.16 -16.24 8.96
N ASN A 34 -7.48 -16.94 10.05
CA ASN A 34 -8.69 -17.75 10.17
C ASN A 34 -9.92 -16.95 10.61
N LYS A 35 -9.82 -15.63 10.77
CA LYS A 35 -10.91 -14.76 11.21
C LYS A 35 -11.60 -14.09 10.04
N ARG A 36 -12.90 -13.81 10.22
CA ARG A 36 -13.71 -13.11 9.21
C ARG A 36 -13.43 -11.61 9.26
N LEU A 37 -12.89 -11.05 8.18
CA LEU A 37 -12.45 -9.65 8.12
C LEU A 37 -13.56 -8.63 8.35
N HIS A 38 -14.80 -8.91 7.93
CA HIS A 38 -15.93 -7.99 8.14
C HIS A 38 -16.19 -7.68 9.62
N LEU A 39 -15.76 -8.55 10.55
CA LEU A 39 -15.89 -8.31 11.99
C LEU A 39 -14.98 -7.18 12.50
N PHE A 40 -13.99 -6.78 11.70
CA PHE A 40 -12.93 -5.85 12.08
C PHE A 40 -12.93 -4.55 11.28
N GLU A 41 -13.95 -4.30 10.45
CA GLU A 41 -14.01 -3.12 9.57
C GLU A 41 -13.80 -1.79 10.32
N GLN A 42 -14.27 -1.69 11.56
CA GLN A 42 -14.10 -0.49 12.38
C GLN A 42 -12.64 -0.18 12.80
N TRP A 43 -11.73 -1.14 12.70
CA TRP A 43 -10.30 -0.96 12.98
C TRP A 43 -9.45 -0.93 11.70
N LEU A 44 -10.10 -1.00 10.54
CA LEU A 44 -9.46 -0.77 9.25
C LEU A 44 -9.72 0.69 8.85
N PRO A 45 -8.74 1.37 8.22
CA PRO A 45 -8.98 2.69 7.66
C PRO A 45 -10.11 2.66 6.64
N PHE A 46 -10.85 3.76 6.55
CA PHE A 46 -11.89 3.91 5.54
C PHE A 46 -11.28 3.78 4.14
N ASN A 47 -11.92 3.01 3.26
CA ASN A 47 -11.46 2.67 1.91
C ASN A 47 -10.11 1.93 1.83
N ALA A 48 -9.64 1.33 2.92
CA ALA A 48 -8.43 0.52 2.86
C ALA A 48 -8.60 -0.71 1.97
N LEU A 49 -7.60 -0.98 1.13
CA LEU A 49 -7.33 -2.31 0.59
C LEU A 49 -6.34 -3.03 1.51
N ILE A 50 -6.24 -4.35 1.41
CA ILE A 50 -5.21 -5.12 2.14
C ILE A 50 -4.13 -5.55 1.17
N VAL A 51 -2.91 -5.06 1.36
CA VAL A 51 -1.73 -5.51 0.63
C VAL A 51 -1.20 -6.79 1.27
N LYS A 52 -1.07 -7.86 0.49
CA LYS A 52 -0.38 -9.06 0.95
C LYS A 52 1.12 -8.80 0.99
N SER A 53 1.74 -9.14 2.11
CA SER A 53 3.20 -9.10 2.22
C SER A 53 3.83 -10.03 1.17
N PRO A 54 4.94 -9.65 0.52
CA PRO A 54 5.73 -8.44 0.73
C PRO A 54 5.22 -7.20 -0.04
N LEU A 55 5.54 -6.01 0.48
CA LEU A 55 5.39 -4.74 -0.22
C LEU A 55 6.63 -4.48 -1.09
N PHE A 56 6.43 -4.05 -2.34
CA PHE A 56 7.49 -3.81 -3.30
C PHE A 56 7.70 -2.31 -3.53
N PHE A 57 8.94 -1.93 -3.78
CA PHE A 57 9.34 -0.58 -4.13
C PHE A 57 10.17 -0.58 -5.40
N VAL A 58 9.79 0.28 -6.33
CA VAL A 58 10.49 0.47 -7.60
C VAL A 58 11.19 1.82 -7.52
N VAL A 59 12.51 1.81 -7.64
CA VAL A 59 13.35 3.02 -7.54
C VAL A 59 13.83 3.41 -8.93
N LYS A 60 13.61 4.66 -9.33
CA LYS A 60 14.20 5.25 -10.54
C LYS A 60 14.91 6.56 -10.22
N GLN A 61 15.97 6.86 -10.96
CA GLN A 61 16.60 8.18 -10.93
C GLN A 61 15.84 9.12 -11.86
N MET A 62 15.67 10.37 -11.43
CA MET A 62 15.13 11.44 -12.24
C MET A 62 15.88 12.74 -11.99
N THR A 63 15.84 13.67 -12.94
CA THR A 63 16.36 15.03 -12.73
C THR A 63 15.34 15.84 -11.96
N CYS A 64 15.73 16.40 -10.81
CA CYS A 64 14.86 17.26 -10.01
C CYS A 64 14.42 18.49 -10.84
N PRO A 65 13.10 18.77 -10.96
CA PRO A 65 12.59 19.89 -11.74
C PRO A 65 13.04 21.25 -11.17
N HIS A 66 13.31 21.31 -9.86
CA HIS A 66 13.71 22.52 -9.14
C HIS A 66 15.23 22.76 -9.18
N CYS A 67 16.04 21.88 -8.58
CA CYS A 67 17.49 22.10 -8.45
C CYS A 67 18.34 21.49 -9.58
N LYS A 68 17.73 20.74 -10.51
CA LYS A 68 18.38 20.06 -11.65
C LYS A 68 19.39 18.96 -11.28
N GLN A 69 19.53 18.60 -10.02
CA GLN A 69 20.35 17.46 -9.59
C GLN A 69 19.57 16.15 -9.76
N GLU A 70 20.29 15.03 -9.95
CA GLU A 70 19.67 13.71 -9.98
C GLU A 70 19.17 13.33 -8.59
N THR A 71 17.96 12.78 -8.51
CA THR A 71 17.35 12.35 -7.25
C THR A 71 16.60 11.04 -7.48
N PRO A 72 16.62 10.11 -6.50
CA PRO A 72 15.77 8.93 -6.56
C PRO A 72 14.30 9.35 -6.43
N TYR A 73 13.45 8.60 -7.10
CA TYR A 73 12.00 8.61 -6.94
C TYR A 73 11.53 7.17 -6.76
N ILE A 74 10.65 6.94 -5.80
CA ILE A 74 10.11 5.61 -5.52
C ILE A 74 8.60 5.55 -5.71
N ILE A 75 8.15 4.36 -6.13
CA ILE A 75 6.73 3.98 -6.15
C ILE A 75 6.57 2.66 -5.41
N MET A 76 5.48 2.56 -4.64
CA MET A 76 5.08 1.33 -3.96
C MET A 76 4.24 0.44 -4.89
N GLY A 77 4.36 -0.87 -4.72
CA GLY A 77 3.57 -1.85 -5.44
C GLY A 77 3.36 -3.12 -4.65
N ALA A 78 2.43 -3.94 -5.12
CA ALA A 78 2.09 -5.23 -4.55
C ALA A 78 1.86 -6.26 -5.66
N LYS A 79 2.06 -7.54 -5.35
CA LYS A 79 1.70 -8.65 -6.24
C LYS A 79 0.26 -9.12 -6.03
N ASN A 80 -0.18 -9.13 -4.77
CA ASN A 80 -1.49 -9.60 -4.37
C ASN A 80 -2.09 -8.58 -3.40
N ILE A 81 -3.35 -8.23 -3.64
CA ILE A 81 -4.12 -7.34 -2.76
C ILE A 81 -5.53 -7.91 -2.55
N MET A 82 -6.15 -7.62 -1.41
CA MET A 82 -7.57 -7.86 -1.18
C MET A 82 -8.34 -6.54 -1.29
N LEU A 83 -9.35 -6.52 -2.15
CA LEU A 83 -10.20 -5.36 -2.36
C LEU A 83 -11.49 -5.48 -1.55
N PRO A 84 -11.96 -4.38 -0.93
CA PRO A 84 -13.26 -4.36 -0.27
C PRO A 84 -14.38 -4.20 -1.31
N LEU A 85 -15.28 -5.17 -1.39
CA LEU A 85 -16.52 -5.12 -2.15
C LEU A 85 -17.71 -5.00 -1.20
N LYS A 86 -18.46 -3.90 -1.29
CA LYS A 86 -19.66 -3.72 -0.47
C LYS A 86 -20.79 -4.62 -0.97
N SER A 87 -21.27 -5.51 -0.10
CA SER A 87 -22.40 -6.40 -0.37
C SER A 87 -23.45 -6.23 0.73
N GLY A 88 -24.42 -5.34 0.48
CA GLY A 88 -25.39 -4.93 1.50
C GLY A 88 -24.72 -4.21 2.67
N GLU A 89 -24.93 -4.72 3.90
CA GLU A 89 -24.39 -4.15 5.13
C GLU A 89 -22.96 -4.59 5.46
N TYR A 90 -22.37 -5.50 4.67
CA TYR A 90 -21.06 -6.09 4.97
C TYR A 90 -20.06 -5.86 3.83
N THR A 91 -18.77 -5.81 4.18
CA THR A 91 -17.70 -5.80 3.19
C THR A 91 -17.22 -7.24 2.94
N GLN A 92 -17.35 -7.69 1.69
CA GLN A 92 -16.68 -8.87 1.20
C GLN A 92 -15.28 -8.50 0.74
N TRP A 93 -14.28 -9.30 1.11
CA TRP A 93 -12.90 -9.03 0.71
C TRP A 93 -12.49 -10.01 -0.38
N VAL A 94 -12.19 -9.49 -1.56
CA VAL A 94 -11.85 -10.29 -2.74
C VAL A 94 -10.36 -10.20 -2.99
N GLU A 95 -9.68 -11.34 -2.93
CA GLU A 95 -8.26 -11.41 -3.27
C GLU A 95 -8.07 -11.30 -4.78
N THR A 96 -7.20 -10.39 -5.18
CA THR A 96 -6.76 -10.23 -6.55
C THR A 96 -5.33 -10.75 -6.67
N LYS A 97 -5.10 -11.63 -7.65
CA LYS A 97 -3.75 -12.13 -8.00
C LYS A 97 -3.09 -11.24 -9.07
N LYS A 98 -3.49 -9.97 -9.13
CA LYS A 98 -3.00 -8.99 -10.11
C LYS A 98 -2.06 -8.04 -9.38
N GLY A 99 -0.85 -7.92 -9.91
CA GLY A 99 0.11 -6.94 -9.42
C GLY A 99 -0.39 -5.52 -9.69
N CYS A 100 -0.08 -4.61 -8.77
CA CYS A 100 -0.46 -3.22 -8.85
C CYS A 100 0.65 -2.29 -8.37
N LEU A 101 0.60 -1.06 -8.85
CA LEU A 101 1.36 0.08 -8.32
C LEU A 101 0.40 1.01 -7.60
N PHE A 102 0.90 1.68 -6.56
CA PHE A 102 0.15 2.62 -5.76
C PHE A 102 0.58 4.05 -6.05
N SER A 103 -0.40 4.94 -6.19
CA SER A 103 -0.23 6.40 -6.24
C SER A 103 -1.06 7.05 -5.14
N ASN A 104 -0.71 8.27 -4.75
CA ASN A 104 -1.41 9.05 -3.74
C ASN A 104 -1.71 8.21 -2.47
N VAL A 105 -0.67 7.61 -1.90
CA VAL A 105 -0.85 6.77 -0.71
C VAL A 105 -1.10 7.65 0.50
N GLU A 106 -2.33 7.61 1.00
CA GLU A 106 -2.82 8.40 2.13
C GLU A 106 -2.48 7.75 3.47
N TYR A 107 -2.53 6.41 3.51
CA TYR A 107 -2.33 5.67 4.76
C TYR A 107 -1.62 4.34 4.53
N ILE A 108 -0.68 4.07 5.42
CA ILE A 108 -0.15 2.76 5.78
C ILE A 108 0.04 2.74 7.32
N PRO A 109 0.07 1.58 7.99
CA PRO A 109 0.26 1.53 9.43
C PRO A 109 1.56 2.17 9.86
N HIS A 110 1.59 2.79 11.02
CA HIS A 110 2.77 3.54 11.50
C HIS A 110 4.04 2.67 11.58
N ALA A 111 3.90 1.39 11.94
CA ALA A 111 5.00 0.44 11.95
C ALA A 111 5.61 0.24 10.54
N VAL A 112 4.77 0.14 9.51
CA VAL A 112 5.20 0.05 8.12
C VAL A 112 5.83 1.37 7.68
N GLN A 113 5.19 2.50 7.99
CA GLN A 113 5.71 3.84 7.68
C GLN A 113 7.12 4.06 8.25
N ASN A 114 7.38 3.62 9.49
CA ASN A 114 8.72 3.69 10.08
C ASN A 114 9.74 2.87 9.30
N LEU A 115 9.39 1.65 8.90
CA LEU A 115 10.27 0.82 8.06
C LEU A 115 10.52 1.47 6.70
N VAL A 116 9.51 2.08 6.09
CA VAL A 116 9.66 2.82 4.83
C VAL A 116 10.59 4.02 5.03
N ASN A 117 10.37 4.84 6.05
CA ASN A 117 11.18 6.03 6.33
C ASN A 117 12.66 5.69 6.62
N LEU A 118 12.93 4.54 7.27
CA LEU A 118 14.30 4.07 7.51
C LEU A 118 15.03 3.70 6.22
N ASN A 119 14.32 3.15 5.22
CA ASN A 119 14.91 2.73 3.95
C ASN A 119 14.87 3.84 2.87
N PHE A 120 13.87 4.70 2.93
CA PHE A 120 13.58 5.77 1.99
C PHE A 120 13.27 7.08 2.75
N PRO A 121 14.28 7.70 3.39
CA PRO A 121 14.07 8.92 4.20
C PRO A 121 13.67 10.15 3.39
N PHE A 122 13.45 10.02 2.08
CA PHE A 122 12.93 11.04 1.18
C PHE A 122 11.49 10.77 0.74
N PHE A 123 10.85 9.70 1.22
CA PHE A 123 9.46 9.36 0.91
C PHE A 123 8.63 9.37 2.20
N LYS A 124 7.92 10.48 2.45
CA LYS A 124 7.28 10.77 3.75
C LYS A 124 5.85 11.23 3.59
N SER A 125 5.05 11.08 4.64
CA SER A 125 3.72 11.69 4.70
C SER A 125 3.82 13.21 4.87
N MET A 126 3.09 13.95 4.04
CA MET A 126 2.98 15.41 4.10
C MET A 126 1.64 15.90 3.57
N ASN A 127 1.21 17.06 4.07
CA ASN A 127 0.04 17.75 3.55
C ASN A 127 0.34 18.36 2.18
N SER A 128 -0.51 18.07 1.20
CA SER A 128 -0.46 18.62 -0.14
C SER A 128 -1.68 19.48 -0.41
N ASN A 129 -1.44 20.76 -0.70
CA ASN A 129 -2.50 21.67 -1.16
C ASN A 129 -3.01 21.28 -2.56
N GLU A 130 -2.12 20.75 -3.40
CA GLU A 130 -2.42 20.32 -4.77
C GLU A 130 -3.34 19.10 -4.78
N LEU A 131 -3.05 18.09 -3.93
CA LEU A 131 -3.83 16.87 -3.81
C LEU A 131 -4.97 16.96 -2.78
N LYS A 132 -5.02 18.03 -1.97
CA LYS A 132 -6.00 18.29 -0.90
C LYS A 132 -6.08 17.18 0.15
N GLY A 133 -4.96 16.92 0.81
CA GLY A 133 -4.90 15.90 1.87
C GLY A 133 -3.47 15.59 2.31
N GLU A 134 -3.32 14.58 3.15
CA GLU A 134 -2.02 14.06 3.57
C GLU A 134 -1.69 12.81 2.75
N PHE A 135 -0.51 12.81 2.13
CA PHE A 135 -0.06 11.73 1.25
C PHE A 135 1.42 11.45 1.48
N MET A 136 1.84 10.22 1.20
CA MET A 136 3.24 9.89 1.03
C MET A 136 3.78 10.49 -0.26
N ILE A 137 4.74 11.40 -0.13
CA ILE A 137 5.31 12.16 -1.24
C ILE A 137 6.84 12.01 -1.24
N ASN A 138 7.40 11.86 -2.45
CA ASN A 138 8.84 11.86 -2.65
C ASN A 138 9.38 13.30 -2.53
N GLU A 139 10.53 13.48 -1.90
CA GLU A 139 11.26 14.75 -1.84
C GLU A 139 12.58 14.61 -2.61
N CYS A 140 13.02 15.68 -3.26
CA CYS A 140 14.38 15.71 -3.81
C CYS A 140 15.41 15.61 -2.67
N ILE A 141 16.35 14.66 -2.75
CA ILE A 141 17.37 14.46 -1.70
C ILE A 141 18.35 15.64 -1.54
N HIS A 142 18.34 16.59 -2.47
CA HIS A 142 19.27 17.72 -2.50
C HIS A 142 18.65 19.06 -2.10
N CYS A 143 17.39 19.30 -2.45
CA CYS A 143 16.70 20.57 -2.16
C CYS A 143 15.39 20.42 -1.41
N ASN A 144 15.00 19.19 -1.05
CA ASN A 144 13.79 18.84 -0.31
C ASN A 144 12.48 19.31 -0.98
N THR A 145 12.52 19.65 -2.28
CA THR A 145 11.31 20.01 -3.03
C THR A 145 10.43 18.78 -3.15
N PRO A 146 9.13 18.87 -2.78
CA PRO A 146 8.17 17.79 -3.01
C PRO A 146 8.05 17.47 -4.51
N LEU A 147 8.14 16.19 -4.83
CA LEU A 147 8.02 15.64 -6.18
C LEU A 147 6.63 15.00 -6.31
N ILE A 148 5.62 15.85 -6.51
CA ILE A 148 4.22 15.46 -6.68
C ILE A 148 3.94 15.20 -8.17
N ASN A 149 3.04 14.26 -8.48
CA ASN A 149 2.57 13.99 -9.85
C ASN A 149 3.63 13.47 -10.84
N TYR A 150 4.73 12.89 -10.34
CA TYR A 150 5.70 12.15 -11.17
C TYR A 150 5.41 10.65 -11.21
N TYR A 151 4.19 10.24 -10.92
CA TYR A 151 3.77 8.84 -11.07
C TYR A 151 3.85 8.39 -12.53
N ASP A 152 3.43 9.25 -13.48
CA ASP A 152 3.48 8.96 -14.92
C ASP A 152 4.90 8.95 -15.51
N PHE A 153 5.91 9.39 -14.74
CA PHE A 153 7.32 9.17 -15.10
C PHE A 153 7.65 7.67 -15.19
N PHE A 154 6.86 6.84 -14.54
CA PHE A 154 6.97 5.41 -14.58
C PHE A 154 6.09 4.90 -15.73
N ASN A 155 6.69 4.14 -16.66
CA ASN A 155 5.94 3.30 -17.60
C ASN A 155 5.26 2.19 -16.80
N THR A 156 4.08 2.50 -16.23
CA THR A 156 3.37 1.68 -15.24
C THR A 156 3.19 0.25 -15.73
N LYS A 157 2.83 0.06 -17.00
CA LYS A 157 2.69 -1.27 -17.63
C LYS A 157 3.98 -2.08 -17.58
N GLU A 158 5.10 -1.48 -17.96
CA GLU A 158 6.41 -2.15 -17.96
C GLU A 158 6.81 -2.57 -16.54
N ILE A 159 6.58 -1.68 -15.58
CA ILE A 159 6.94 -1.92 -14.18
C ILE A 159 6.02 -2.96 -13.53
N ILE A 160 4.73 -2.95 -13.81
CA ILE A 160 3.83 -3.97 -13.28
C ILE A 160 4.17 -5.33 -13.89
N ASN A 161 4.48 -5.40 -15.20
CA ASN A 161 5.00 -6.63 -15.82
C ASN A 161 6.31 -7.09 -15.17
N PHE A 162 7.19 -6.16 -14.85
CA PHE A 162 8.43 -6.45 -14.12
C PHE A 162 8.14 -7.02 -12.72
N LEU A 163 7.23 -6.41 -11.96
CA LEU A 163 6.82 -6.89 -10.62
C LEU A 163 6.27 -8.32 -10.67
N LEU A 164 5.51 -8.68 -11.71
CA LEU A 164 4.89 -10.00 -11.87
C LEU A 164 5.86 -11.08 -12.34
N ASN A 165 6.87 -10.73 -13.13
CA ASN A 165 7.86 -11.67 -13.66
C ASN A 165 9.00 -11.86 -12.66
N GLU A 166 8.75 -12.63 -11.59
CA GLU A 166 9.61 -12.83 -10.41
C GLU A 166 11.08 -13.18 -10.69
N LYS A 167 11.43 -13.61 -11.92
CA LYS A 167 12.79 -14.06 -12.29
C LYS A 167 13.83 -12.94 -12.39
N ASN A 168 13.42 -11.67 -12.42
CA ASN A 168 14.33 -10.54 -12.70
C ASN A 168 14.38 -9.48 -11.59
N PHE A 169 14.25 -9.84 -10.31
CA PHE A 169 14.53 -8.88 -9.22
C PHE A 169 16.02 -8.47 -9.22
N THR A 170 16.33 -7.33 -9.85
CA THR A 170 17.66 -6.72 -9.89
C THR A 170 17.81 -5.63 -8.82
N LYS A 171 19.07 -5.20 -8.59
CA LYS A 171 19.57 -4.25 -7.56
C LYS A 171 18.78 -2.93 -7.35
N SER A 172 17.92 -2.52 -8.27
CA SER A 172 17.14 -1.26 -8.20
C SER A 172 15.75 -1.41 -7.58
N ASN A 173 15.41 -2.59 -7.05
CA ASN A 173 14.09 -2.89 -6.50
C ASN A 173 14.24 -3.40 -5.07
N TYR A 174 13.40 -2.87 -4.18
CA TYR A 174 13.43 -3.21 -2.76
C TYR A 174 12.15 -3.94 -2.38
N GLN A 175 12.30 -5.05 -1.69
CA GLN A 175 11.20 -5.83 -1.15
C GLN A 175 11.18 -5.65 0.36
N LEU A 176 10.09 -5.10 0.88
CA LEU A 176 9.84 -5.02 2.30
C LEU A 176 9.07 -6.27 2.72
N ASN A 177 9.80 -7.24 3.27
CA ASN A 177 9.18 -8.37 3.96
C ASN A 177 8.65 -7.89 5.30
N TYR A 178 7.33 -7.90 5.43
CA TYR A 178 6.64 -7.52 6.65
C TYR A 178 5.89 -8.72 7.22
N LEU A 179 5.85 -8.86 8.54
CA LEU A 179 5.25 -10.02 9.21
C LEU A 179 3.74 -10.12 8.97
N TYR A 180 3.10 -8.99 8.66
CA TYR A 180 1.66 -8.87 8.50
C TYR A 180 1.28 -8.40 7.09
N ASP A 181 0.06 -8.71 6.69
CA ASP A 181 -0.61 -8.04 5.58
C ASP A 181 -0.99 -6.61 6.01
N ILE A 182 -0.93 -5.67 5.06
CA ILE A 182 -0.85 -4.24 5.33
C ILE A 182 -2.14 -3.56 4.84
N PRO A 183 -2.97 -2.97 5.72
CA PRO A 183 -4.04 -2.08 5.26
C PRO A 183 -3.43 -0.82 4.64
N LEU A 184 -3.84 -0.48 3.42
CA LEU A 184 -3.33 0.66 2.67
C LEU A 184 -4.50 1.48 2.11
N VAL A 185 -4.42 2.80 2.21
CA VAL A 185 -5.33 3.72 1.51
C VAL A 185 -4.52 4.47 0.46
N GLY A 186 -4.98 4.42 -0.78
CA GLY A 186 -4.36 5.09 -1.91
C GLY A 186 -4.98 4.65 -3.23
N LEU A 187 -4.59 5.32 -4.30
CA LEU A 187 -4.97 4.93 -5.64
C LEU A 187 -4.10 3.76 -6.09
N TYR A 188 -4.63 2.90 -6.95
CA TYR A 188 -3.92 1.75 -7.48
C TYR A 188 -4.16 1.58 -8.98
N THR A 189 -3.13 1.13 -9.68
CA THR A 189 -3.19 0.78 -11.11
C THR A 189 -2.85 -0.70 -11.26
N PHE A 190 -3.76 -1.48 -11.83
CA PHE A 190 -3.51 -2.88 -12.18
C PHE A 190 -2.81 -3.03 -13.53
N ASN A 191 -2.20 -4.18 -13.76
CA ASN A 191 -1.88 -4.63 -15.11
C ASN A 191 -3.20 -4.97 -15.84
N GLN A 192 -3.75 -4.09 -16.67
CA GLN A 192 -4.78 -4.49 -17.62
C GLN A 192 -4.16 -4.68 -19.01
N LEU A 193 -4.14 -5.94 -19.45
CA LEU A 193 -4.50 -6.24 -20.83
C LEU A 193 -6.01 -5.96 -20.93
N ASN A 194 -6.35 -4.95 -21.72
CA ASN A 194 -7.68 -4.47 -22.10
C ASN A 194 -8.38 -3.56 -21.08
N GLU A 195 -8.26 -2.26 -21.37
CA GLU A 195 -9.31 -1.27 -21.11
C GLU A 195 -10.60 -1.75 -21.77
N LEU A 196 -11.60 -2.06 -20.96
CA LEU A 196 -13.03 -1.96 -21.24
C LEU A 196 -13.70 -2.27 -19.91
N GLU A 197 -14.17 -1.22 -19.21
CA GLU A 197 -15.10 -1.27 -18.07
C GLU A 197 -15.05 -2.57 -17.27
N MET A 198 -13.98 -2.79 -16.48
CA MET A 198 -14.02 -3.86 -15.49
C MET A 198 -15.00 -3.43 -14.40
N ASN A 199 -16.24 -3.91 -14.49
CA ASN A 199 -17.18 -3.84 -13.39
C ASN A 199 -16.61 -4.64 -12.22
N VAL A 200 -16.95 -4.23 -11.01
CA VAL A 200 -16.60 -4.92 -9.77
C VAL A 200 -16.97 -6.42 -9.82
N GLU A 201 -17.95 -6.79 -10.64
CA GLU A 201 -18.39 -8.16 -10.92
C GLU A 201 -17.32 -9.02 -11.63
N ASP A 202 -16.43 -8.42 -12.43
CA ASP A 202 -15.36 -9.14 -13.17
C ASP A 202 -14.17 -9.55 -12.28
N LEU A 203 -14.17 -9.11 -11.01
CA LEU A 203 -13.18 -9.50 -10.01
C LEU A 203 -13.61 -10.73 -9.19
N ILE A 204 -14.85 -11.20 -9.36
CA ILE A 204 -15.39 -12.36 -8.65
C ILE A 204 -15.06 -13.62 -9.47
N ILE A 205 -14.03 -14.36 -9.04
CA ILE A 205 -13.83 -15.73 -9.51
C ILE A 205 -14.82 -16.61 -8.74
N TYR A 206 -15.81 -17.17 -9.43
CA TYR A 206 -16.72 -18.20 -8.91
C TYR A 206 -15.98 -19.48 -8.50
#